data_AF-A0A3P3WGZ2-F1
#
_entry.id   AF-A0A3P3WGZ2-F1
#
_cell.length_a   1.000
_cell.length_b   1.000
_cell.length_c   1.000
_cell.angle_alpha   90.00
_cell.angle_beta   90.00
_cell.angle_gamma   90.00
#
_symmetry.space_group_name_H-M   'P 1'
#
loop_
_entity.id
_entity.type
_entity.pdbx_description
1 polymer ?
#
loop_
_entity_poly.entity_id
_entity_poly.type
_entity_poly.pdbx_seq_one_letter_code
_entity_poly.pdbx_strand_id
1 'polypeptide(L)'
;MKNFLLLFVCLFSISKIVALNNQIFTIKSKIISFEELVILRKKIDSVNEFKTLYDDDRYSVRDSCRGEFGGWVKFKDKKTKFEYIFESTCALMINKFKGKYIVTGTLNHMGGFTKIYEITNPLLLKKINRGEKIIFQKIGNKGAKILVNKFGMTTLFTFEYNKRLFHIVSNSSETFISEIENGAFKKIQSLYNKEIHTIIPRILNSDNSSKIFFNDYTVKGLKGKGYFEVDKNNITVFTVE
;
A
#
# COMPACT_ATOMS: atom_id res chain seq x y z
N MET A 1 -42.64 11.02 -58.82
CA MET A 1 -42.54 11.35 -57.38
C MET A 1 -42.59 10.07 -56.56
N LYS A 2 -41.44 9.51 -56.22
CA LYS A 2 -41.25 8.46 -55.20
C LYS A 2 -39.75 8.17 -55.13
N ASN A 3 -39.27 7.89 -53.92
CA ASN A 3 -37.93 7.40 -53.58
C ASN A 3 -36.83 8.45 -53.41
N PHE A 4 -36.87 9.19 -52.30
CA PHE A 4 -35.65 9.74 -51.70
C PHE A 4 -35.86 10.04 -50.21
N LEU A 5 -36.29 9.06 -49.42
CA LEU A 5 -36.41 9.25 -47.97
C LEU A 5 -36.33 7.95 -47.18
N LEU A 6 -35.26 7.17 -47.38
CA LEU A 6 -35.03 6.01 -46.52
C LEU A 6 -33.54 5.62 -46.47
N LEU A 7 -32.65 6.56 -46.12
CA LEU A 7 -31.25 6.21 -45.89
C LEU A 7 -30.50 7.10 -44.87
N PHE A 8 -31.19 7.69 -43.90
CA PHE A 8 -30.53 8.56 -42.90
C PHE A 8 -30.79 8.21 -41.43
N VAL A 9 -31.51 7.11 -41.13
CA VAL A 9 -31.86 6.75 -39.73
C VAL A 9 -31.04 5.59 -39.14
N CYS A 10 -30.22 4.89 -39.94
CA CYS A 10 -29.43 3.75 -39.42
C CYS A 10 -27.93 4.02 -39.15
N LEU A 11 -27.46 5.27 -39.26
CA LEU A 11 -26.04 5.61 -39.01
C LEU A 11 -25.76 6.18 -37.61
N PHE A 12 -26.78 6.41 -36.77
CA PHE A 12 -26.61 6.91 -35.40
C PHE A 12 -26.77 5.85 -34.29
N SER A 13 -26.83 4.56 -34.65
CA SER A 13 -27.12 3.48 -33.68
C SER A 13 -25.91 2.62 -33.31
N ILE A 14 -24.72 2.84 -33.89
CA ILE A 14 -23.55 1.95 -33.65
C ILE A 14 -22.46 2.60 -32.78
N SER A 15 -22.53 3.90 -32.45
CA SER A 15 -21.52 4.54 -31.58
C SER A 15 -21.69 4.30 -30.06
N LYS A 16 -22.59 3.40 -29.63
CA LYS A 16 -22.83 3.09 -28.21
C LYS A 16 -22.39 1.70 -27.73
N ILE A 17 -21.55 1.01 -28.49
CA ILE A 17 -20.96 -0.28 -28.10
C ILE A 17 -19.53 -0.20 -28.62
N VAL A 18 -18.55 0.29 -27.86
CA VAL A 18 -17.83 -0.45 -26.82
C VAL A 18 -17.14 0.59 -25.93
N ALA A 19 -17.75 0.96 -24.80
CA ALA A 19 -16.95 1.35 -23.65
C ALA A 19 -16.36 0.04 -23.11
N LEU A 20 -15.22 -0.40 -23.69
CA LEU A 20 -14.48 -1.52 -23.12
C LEU A 20 -14.14 -1.04 -21.71
N ASN A 21 -14.78 -1.63 -20.71
CA ASN A 21 -14.51 -1.36 -19.32
C ASN A 21 -13.08 -1.86 -19.07
N ASN A 22 -12.09 -1.01 -19.35
CA ASN A 22 -10.65 -1.28 -19.21
C ASN A 22 -10.29 -1.34 -17.72
N GLN A 23 -10.95 -2.22 -16.97
CA GLN A 23 -10.63 -2.50 -15.59
C GLN A 23 -9.24 -3.14 -15.57
N ILE A 24 -8.28 -2.42 -15.00
CA ILE A 24 -6.91 -2.90 -14.86
C ILE A 24 -6.88 -4.11 -13.92
N PHE A 25 -7.77 -4.12 -12.92
CA PHE A 25 -7.85 -5.15 -11.90
C PHE A 25 -9.17 -5.92 -11.94
N THR A 26 -9.08 -7.24 -11.82
CA THR A 26 -10.23 -8.11 -11.59
C THR A 26 -10.45 -8.22 -10.09
N ILE A 27 -11.57 -7.69 -9.60
CA ILE A 27 -11.88 -7.65 -8.17
C ILE A 27 -12.98 -8.66 -7.85
N LYS A 28 -12.73 -9.53 -6.88
CA LYS A 28 -13.67 -10.54 -6.39
C LYS A 28 -13.85 -10.41 -4.89
N SER A 29 -14.99 -10.89 -4.39
CA SER A 29 -15.24 -11.00 -2.94
C SER A 29 -15.55 -12.45 -2.59
N LYS A 30 -15.08 -12.90 -1.44
CA LYS A 30 -15.36 -14.23 -0.88
C LYS A 30 -15.61 -14.13 0.61
N ILE A 31 -16.52 -14.96 1.10
CA ILE A 31 -16.75 -15.15 2.52
C ILE A 31 -15.97 -16.40 2.96
N ILE A 32 -15.32 -16.33 4.11
CA ILE A 32 -14.59 -17.43 4.74
C ILE A 32 -15.03 -17.61 6.19
N SER A 33 -14.78 -18.79 6.75
CA SER A 33 -15.07 -19.04 8.16
C SER A 33 -14.06 -18.31 9.07
N PHE A 34 -14.47 -18.09 10.32
CA PHE A 34 -13.58 -17.49 11.32
C PHE A 34 -12.37 -18.38 11.63
N GLU A 35 -12.57 -19.70 11.62
CA GLU A 35 -11.51 -20.70 11.84
C GLU A 35 -10.42 -20.61 10.76
N GLU A 36 -10.82 -20.47 9.49
CA GLU A 36 -9.88 -20.30 8.37
C GLU A 36 -9.02 -19.04 8.57
N LEU A 37 -9.66 -17.92 8.95
CA LEU A 37 -8.95 -16.66 9.23
C LEU A 37 -7.93 -16.84 10.38
N VAL A 38 -8.31 -17.55 11.45
CA VAL A 38 -7.43 -17.80 12.61
C VAL A 38 -6.22 -18.64 12.22
N ILE A 39 -6.40 -19.69 11.42
CA ILE A 39 -5.30 -20.54 10.94
C ILE A 39 -4.31 -19.70 10.13
N LEU A 40 -4.81 -18.88 9.20
CA LEU A 40 -3.95 -18.00 8.39
C LEU A 40 -3.21 -16.97 9.25
N ARG A 41 -3.88 -16.37 10.24
CA ARG A 41 -3.26 -15.39 11.13
C ARG A 41 -2.13 -15.99 11.97
N LYS A 42 -2.31 -17.21 12.50
CA LYS A 42 -1.26 -17.92 13.24
C LYS A 42 0.00 -18.14 12.39
N LYS A 43 -0.16 -18.51 11.12
CA LYS A 43 0.96 -18.68 10.17
C LYS A 43 1.77 -17.41 9.98
N ILE A 44 1.14 -16.24 10.07
CA ILE A 44 1.83 -14.94 9.90
C ILE A 44 2.62 -14.57 11.13
N ASP A 45 2.05 -14.84 12.30
CA ASP A 45 2.69 -14.51 13.57
C ASP A 45 3.96 -15.33 13.78
N SER A 46 3.97 -16.60 13.32
CA SER A 46 5.17 -17.42 13.31
C SER A 46 6.28 -16.96 12.34
N VAL A 47 5.94 -16.14 11.34
CA VAL A 47 6.92 -15.66 10.32
C VAL A 47 7.48 -14.27 10.67
N ASN A 48 6.79 -13.50 11.51
CA ASN A 48 7.09 -12.08 11.76
C ASN A 48 8.03 -11.81 12.95
N GLU A 49 8.64 -12.84 13.55
CA GLU A 49 9.28 -12.71 14.86
C GLU A 49 10.59 -11.90 14.87
N PHE A 50 11.20 -11.55 13.72
CA PHE A 50 12.46 -10.79 13.67
C PHE A 50 12.56 -9.88 12.43
N LYS A 51 11.90 -8.72 12.42
CA LYS A 51 11.60 -8.08 11.14
C LYS A 51 12.60 -7.03 10.66
N THR A 52 13.55 -7.46 9.84
CA THR A 52 14.03 -6.64 8.73
C THR A 52 12.83 -6.24 7.88
N LEU A 53 12.62 -4.94 7.69
CA LEU A 53 11.49 -4.39 6.94
C LEU A 53 11.64 -4.63 5.43
N TYR A 54 12.88 -4.57 4.95
CA TYR A 54 13.23 -4.83 3.56
C TYR A 54 14.69 -5.24 3.46
N ASP A 55 15.01 -6.10 2.49
CA ASP A 55 16.35 -6.63 2.30
C ASP A 55 16.59 -6.82 0.79
N ASP A 56 17.71 -6.31 0.29
CA ASP A 56 18.20 -6.55 -1.07
C ASP A 56 19.70 -6.82 -1.06
N ASP A 57 20.33 -7.01 -2.23
CA ASP A 57 21.76 -7.33 -2.33
C ASP A 57 22.68 -6.32 -1.62
N ARG A 58 22.27 -5.06 -1.47
CA ARG A 58 23.12 -3.99 -0.95
C ARG A 58 22.71 -3.53 0.45
N TYR A 59 21.43 -3.51 0.77
CA TYR A 59 20.92 -2.94 2.01
C TYR A 59 20.05 -3.92 2.78
N SER A 60 20.20 -3.89 4.10
CA SER A 60 19.22 -4.43 5.04
C SER A 60 18.56 -3.26 5.75
N VAL A 61 17.23 -3.22 5.76
CA VAL A 61 16.46 -2.05 6.18
C VAL A 61 15.59 -2.41 7.38
N ARG A 62 15.60 -1.55 8.38
CA ARG A 62 14.77 -1.68 9.58
C ARG A 62 14.09 -0.37 9.87
N ASP A 63 13.00 -0.43 10.60
CA ASP A 63 12.32 0.74 11.11
C ASP A 63 12.22 0.74 12.63
N SER A 64 11.78 1.88 13.15
CA SER A 64 11.25 1.99 14.50
C SER A 64 10.02 2.88 14.43
N CYS A 65 8.88 2.34 14.84
CA CYS A 65 7.61 3.05 14.96
C CYS A 65 7.38 3.41 16.44
N ARG A 66 7.04 4.66 16.71
CA ARG A 66 6.60 5.14 18.03
C ARG A 66 5.21 5.78 17.97
N GLY A 67 4.37 5.31 17.04
CA GLY A 67 3.05 5.87 16.80
C GLY A 67 3.14 7.36 16.43
N GLU A 68 2.31 8.18 17.07
CA GLU A 68 2.28 9.64 16.86
C GLU A 68 3.58 10.36 17.22
N PHE A 69 4.43 9.73 18.04
CA PHE A 69 5.72 10.31 18.46
C PHE A 69 6.83 10.11 17.43
N GLY A 70 6.47 9.66 16.23
CA GLY A 70 7.35 9.56 15.07
C GLY A 70 8.00 8.19 14.94
N GLY A 71 9.18 8.19 14.33
CA GLY A 71 9.89 6.97 13.99
C GLY A 71 11.04 7.22 13.04
N TRP A 72 11.68 6.15 12.61
CA TRP A 72 12.72 6.22 11.60
C TRP A 72 12.75 4.98 10.75
N VAL A 73 13.37 5.11 9.59
CA VAL A 73 13.81 4.01 8.75
C VAL A 73 15.30 4.12 8.55
N LYS A 74 15.98 2.98 8.69
CA LYS A 74 17.43 2.88 8.67
C LYS A 74 17.87 1.85 7.64
N PHE A 75 18.65 2.31 6.67
CA PHE A 75 19.34 1.51 5.67
C PHE A 75 20.74 1.16 6.17
N LYS A 76 21.02 -0.13 6.35
CA LYS A 76 22.36 -0.63 6.65
C LYS A 76 22.99 -1.19 5.39
N ASP A 77 24.06 -0.56 4.91
CA ASP A 77 24.83 -1.05 3.77
C ASP A 77 25.53 -2.37 4.18
N LYS A 78 25.25 -3.45 3.47
CA LYS A 78 25.75 -4.80 3.80
C LYS A 78 27.24 -4.94 3.58
N LYS A 79 27.84 -4.16 2.66
CA LYS A 79 29.27 -4.21 2.35
C LYS A 79 30.08 -3.38 3.34
N THR A 80 29.71 -2.11 3.51
CA THR A 80 30.46 -1.15 4.34
C THR A 80 30.05 -1.16 5.81
N LYS A 81 28.89 -1.76 6.12
CA LYS A 81 28.24 -1.75 7.44
C LYS A 81 27.82 -0.37 7.95
N PHE A 82 27.93 0.68 7.13
CA PHE A 82 27.43 2.01 7.47
C PHE A 82 25.91 2.05 7.49
N GLU A 83 25.36 2.85 8.41
CA GLU A 83 23.93 3.03 8.60
C GLU A 83 23.51 4.44 8.19
N TYR A 84 22.39 4.52 7.48
CA TYR A 84 21.83 5.73 6.92
C TYR A 84 20.36 5.82 7.30
N ILE A 85 19.94 6.96 7.84
CA ILE A 85 18.64 7.10 8.51
C ILE A 85 17.89 8.33 8.03
N PHE A 86 16.56 8.22 8.02
CA PHE A 86 15.65 9.35 7.89
C PHE A 86 14.42 9.15 8.76
N GLU A 87 13.70 10.24 9.02
CA GLU A 87 12.49 10.25 9.81
C GLU A 87 11.31 9.68 9.02
N SER A 88 10.65 8.67 9.59
CA SER A 88 9.46 8.08 9.01
C SER A 88 8.58 7.53 10.10
N THR A 89 7.35 8.02 10.18
CA THR A 89 6.36 7.51 11.12
C THR A 89 5.84 6.18 10.61
N CYS A 90 6.16 5.11 11.35
CA CYS A 90 5.60 3.76 11.19
C CYS A 90 5.64 3.24 9.75
N ALA A 91 6.86 2.93 9.29
CA ALA A 91 7.06 2.38 7.97
C ALA A 91 6.47 0.97 7.88
N LEU A 92 5.52 0.80 6.97
CA LEU A 92 4.80 -0.44 6.77
C LEU A 92 5.54 -1.39 5.82
N MET A 93 6.09 -0.82 4.74
CA MET A 93 6.82 -1.57 3.72
C MET A 93 7.73 -0.67 2.91
N ILE A 94 8.66 -1.31 2.22
CA ILE A 94 9.55 -0.67 1.25
C ILE A 94 9.50 -1.48 -0.03
N ASN A 95 9.33 -0.78 -1.15
CA ASN A 95 9.40 -1.36 -2.49
C ASN A 95 10.59 -0.77 -3.23
N LYS A 96 11.39 -1.60 -3.91
CA LYS A 96 12.40 -1.10 -4.84
C LYS A 96 11.79 -1.03 -6.23
N PHE A 97 11.53 0.18 -6.71
CA PHE A 97 10.84 0.44 -7.96
C PHE A 97 11.66 1.38 -8.83
N LYS A 98 11.95 0.95 -10.07
CA LYS A 98 12.77 1.70 -11.03
C LYS A 98 14.09 2.23 -10.44
N GLY A 99 14.76 1.38 -9.65
CA GLY A 99 16.05 1.70 -9.02
C GLY A 99 15.97 2.58 -7.76
N LYS A 100 14.78 2.95 -7.30
CA LYS A 100 14.56 3.79 -6.12
C LYS A 100 13.84 3.02 -5.02
N TYR A 101 14.01 3.43 -3.77
CA TYR A 101 13.25 2.87 -2.65
C TYR A 101 12.02 3.73 -2.38
N ILE A 102 10.85 3.11 -2.42
CA ILE A 102 9.58 3.72 -2.06
C ILE A 102 9.20 3.22 -0.67
N VAL A 103 9.31 4.11 0.31
CA VAL A 103 8.99 3.80 1.71
C VAL A 103 7.56 4.27 1.98
N THR A 104 6.70 3.33 2.36
CA THR A 104 5.31 3.63 2.72
C THR A 104 5.18 3.68 4.24
N GLY A 105 5.05 4.88 4.79
CA GLY A 105 4.71 5.11 6.19
C GLY A 105 3.20 5.28 6.35
N THR A 106 2.63 4.59 7.34
CA THR A 106 1.21 4.72 7.65
C THR A 106 1.00 4.70 9.16
N LEU A 107 0.13 5.57 9.65
CA LEU A 107 -0.28 5.62 11.04
C LEU A 107 -1.80 5.55 11.10
N ASN A 108 -2.32 4.43 11.60
CA ASN A 108 -3.75 4.23 11.73
C ASN A 108 -4.25 4.68 13.11
N HIS A 109 -4.10 5.98 13.40
CA HIS A 109 -4.62 6.65 14.58
C HIS A 109 -5.52 7.83 14.17
N MET A 110 -6.57 8.12 14.97
CA MET A 110 -7.63 9.06 14.63
C MET A 110 -8.21 8.81 13.22
N GLY A 111 -8.05 9.75 12.28
CA GLY A 111 -8.53 9.65 10.90
C GLY A 111 -7.57 8.96 9.93
N GLY A 112 -6.48 8.38 10.42
CA GLY A 112 -5.47 7.75 9.57
C GLY A 112 -4.54 8.77 8.89
N PHE A 113 -3.30 8.36 8.67
CA PHE A 113 -2.28 9.17 8.06
C PHE A 113 -1.36 8.33 7.19
N THR A 114 -1.02 8.85 6.02
CA THR A 114 -0.06 8.25 5.10
C THR A 114 1.02 9.25 4.74
N LYS A 115 2.26 8.77 4.75
CA LYS A 115 3.39 9.47 4.15
C LYS A 115 4.25 8.52 3.34
N ILE A 116 4.44 8.84 2.06
CA ILE A 116 5.23 8.03 1.13
C ILE A 116 6.47 8.80 0.75
N TYR A 117 7.62 8.14 0.82
CA TYR A 117 8.92 8.69 0.52
C TYR A 117 9.58 7.99 -0.65
N GLU A 118 10.27 8.75 -1.49
CA GLU A 118 11.20 8.26 -2.51
C GLU A 118 12.64 8.51 -2.05
N ILE A 119 13.45 7.46 -2.07
CA ILE A 119 14.88 7.53 -1.77
C ILE A 119 15.62 7.04 -3.01
N THR A 120 16.28 7.96 -3.71
CA THR A 120 17.08 7.66 -4.91
C THR A 120 18.41 7.02 -4.55
N ASN A 121 19.00 7.42 -3.43
CA ASN A 121 20.29 6.92 -2.95
C ASN A 121 20.35 6.98 -1.42
N PRO A 122 20.37 5.84 -0.70
CA PRO A 122 20.47 5.82 0.75
C PRO A 122 21.71 6.54 1.31
N LEU A 123 22.78 6.70 0.52
CA LEU A 123 23.98 7.44 0.94
C LEU A 123 23.72 8.95 1.15
N LEU A 124 22.64 9.49 0.60
CA LEU A 124 22.25 10.89 0.76
C LEU A 124 21.47 11.15 2.05
N LEU A 125 21.05 10.09 2.75
CA LEU A 125 20.39 10.21 4.04
C LEU A 125 21.40 10.59 5.14
N LYS A 126 20.91 10.83 6.36
CA LYS A 126 21.79 11.10 7.50
C LYS A 126 22.60 9.85 7.82
N LYS A 127 23.92 9.92 7.73
CA LYS A 127 24.81 8.84 8.20
C LYS A 127 24.79 8.78 9.74
N ILE A 128 24.70 7.59 10.31
CA ILE A 128 24.82 7.35 11.75
C ILE A 128 26.24 6.85 12.04
N ASN A 129 26.91 7.46 13.01
CA ASN A 129 28.19 6.97 13.51
C ASN A 129 28.00 5.87 14.55
N ARG A 130 28.96 4.95 14.66
CA ARG A 130 28.90 3.87 15.66
C ARG A 130 28.82 4.46 17.06
N GLY A 131 27.79 4.06 17.82
CA GLY A 131 27.54 4.57 19.18
C GLY A 131 26.79 5.91 19.25
N GLU A 132 26.45 6.52 18.12
CA GLU A 132 25.64 7.73 18.10
C GLU A 132 24.23 7.44 18.62
N LYS A 133 23.82 8.20 19.64
CA LYS A 133 22.46 8.13 20.17
C LYS A 133 21.49 8.75 19.14
N ILE A 134 20.52 7.95 18.70
CA ILE A 134 19.48 8.42 17.79
C ILE A 134 18.53 9.35 18.56
N ILE A 135 18.58 10.64 18.24
CA ILE A 135 17.65 11.67 18.72
C ILE A 135 16.66 11.94 17.58
N PHE A 136 15.43 11.43 17.73
CA PHE A 136 14.39 11.44 16.69
C PHE A 136 14.15 12.83 16.09
N GLN A 137 14.05 13.85 16.95
CA GLN A 137 13.79 15.24 16.56
C GLN A 137 14.91 15.86 15.70
N LYS A 138 16.09 15.21 15.64
CA LYS A 138 17.28 15.67 14.89
C LYS A 138 17.61 14.78 13.69
N ILE A 139 16.72 13.87 13.29
CA ILE A 139 16.94 13.01 12.11
C ILE A 139 16.59 13.78 10.84
N GLY A 140 15.35 14.30 10.76
CA GLY A 140 14.82 14.97 9.58
C GLY A 140 14.69 14.05 8.36
N ASN A 141 14.42 14.66 7.20
CA ASN A 141 14.11 13.93 5.95
C ASN A 141 15.20 14.12 4.88
N LYS A 142 16.45 14.39 5.27
CA LYS A 142 17.55 14.61 4.31
C LYS A 142 17.67 13.40 3.38
N GLY A 143 17.72 13.65 2.07
CA GLY A 143 17.83 12.61 1.04
C GLY A 143 16.57 11.76 0.80
N ALA A 144 15.48 12.02 1.54
CA ALA A 144 14.18 11.37 1.34
C ALA A 144 13.16 12.38 0.80
N LYS A 145 12.77 12.21 -0.47
CA LYS A 145 11.77 13.06 -1.11
C LYS A 145 10.37 12.60 -0.72
N ILE A 146 9.52 13.51 -0.23
CA ILE A 146 8.12 13.18 0.05
C ILE A 146 7.35 13.11 -1.27
N LEU A 147 6.72 11.97 -1.53
CA LEU A 147 5.80 11.76 -2.65
C LEU A 147 4.35 12.02 -2.26
N VAL A 148 3.94 11.61 -1.06
CA VAL A 148 2.59 11.82 -0.52
C VAL A 148 2.70 12.14 0.95
N ASN A 149 1.87 13.07 1.42
CA ASN A 149 1.70 13.38 2.83
C ASN A 149 0.23 13.76 3.06
N LYS A 150 -0.58 12.82 3.57
CA LYS A 150 -2.04 12.96 3.64
C LYS A 150 -2.59 12.43 4.96
N PHE A 151 -3.35 13.28 5.63
CA PHE A 151 -4.25 12.91 6.71
C PHE A 151 -5.61 12.47 6.15
N GLY A 152 -6.35 11.62 6.86
CA GLY A 152 -7.64 11.08 6.41
C GLY A 152 -7.51 9.87 5.47
N MET A 153 -6.28 9.35 5.29
CA MET A 153 -5.99 8.26 4.36
C MET A 153 -4.92 7.32 4.92
N THR A 154 -5.19 6.03 4.86
CA THR A 154 -4.30 4.95 5.31
C THR A 154 -3.92 4.09 4.11
N THR A 155 -2.62 3.92 3.86
CA THR A 155 -2.14 3.00 2.82
C THR A 155 -1.98 1.62 3.42
N LEU A 156 -2.76 0.66 2.91
CA LEU A 156 -2.82 -0.71 3.39
C LEU A 156 -1.77 -1.60 2.73
N PHE A 157 -1.52 -1.36 1.44
CA PHE A 157 -0.59 -2.16 0.66
C PHE A 157 -0.04 -1.38 -0.52
N THR A 158 1.19 -1.68 -0.95
CA THR A 158 1.80 -1.12 -2.16
C THR A 158 2.44 -2.26 -2.94
N PHE A 159 2.18 -2.32 -4.25
CA PHE A 159 2.62 -3.42 -5.10
C PHE A 159 2.91 -2.95 -6.52
N GLU A 160 3.82 -3.66 -7.19
CA GLU A 160 4.12 -3.44 -8.59
C GLU A 160 3.24 -4.34 -9.47
N TYR A 161 2.67 -3.78 -10.53
CA TYR A 161 2.04 -4.53 -11.60
C TYR A 161 2.29 -3.84 -12.94
N ASN A 162 2.72 -4.59 -13.95
CA ASN A 162 2.99 -4.08 -15.29
C ASN A 162 3.85 -2.80 -15.31
N LYS A 163 4.98 -2.80 -14.59
CA LYS A 163 5.94 -1.67 -14.48
C LYS A 163 5.35 -0.38 -13.89
N ARG A 164 4.23 -0.48 -13.18
CA ARG A 164 3.53 0.58 -12.47
C ARG A 164 3.42 0.23 -11.00
N LEU A 165 3.43 1.24 -10.14
CA LEU A 165 3.36 1.06 -8.70
C LEU A 165 1.98 1.50 -8.21
N PHE A 166 1.25 0.57 -7.60
CA PHE A 166 -0.10 0.78 -7.13
C PHE A 166 -0.16 0.73 -5.60
N HIS A 167 -1.15 1.42 -5.05
CA HIS A 167 -1.39 1.52 -3.62
C HIS A 167 -2.85 1.16 -3.32
N ILE A 168 -3.07 0.22 -2.41
CA ILE A 168 -4.37 0.02 -1.79
C ILE A 168 -4.48 1.03 -0.66
N VAL A 169 -5.41 1.97 -0.80
CA VAL A 169 -5.62 3.09 0.11
C VAL A 169 -7.04 3.03 0.64
N SER A 170 -7.20 3.27 1.94
CA SER A 170 -8.50 3.43 2.60
C SER A 170 -8.66 4.84 3.11
N ASN A 171 -9.86 5.39 2.96
CA ASN A 171 -10.32 6.62 3.60
C ASN A 171 -11.66 6.36 4.29
N SER A 172 -12.28 7.40 4.87
CA SER A 172 -13.54 7.30 5.60
C SER A 172 -14.75 6.82 4.79
N SER A 173 -14.64 6.78 3.46
CA SER A 173 -15.74 6.43 2.56
C SER A 173 -15.55 5.10 1.84
N GLU A 174 -14.32 4.75 1.47
CA GLU A 174 -14.03 3.57 0.67
C GLU A 174 -12.57 3.13 0.77
N THR A 175 -12.32 1.91 0.30
CA THR A 175 -10.99 1.39 0.00
C THR A 175 -10.85 1.25 -1.51
N PHE A 176 -9.74 1.71 -2.07
CA PHE A 176 -9.52 1.79 -3.50
C PHE A 176 -8.05 1.54 -3.87
N ILE A 177 -7.84 1.19 -5.14
CA ILE A 177 -6.52 1.08 -5.76
C ILE A 177 -6.20 2.42 -6.39
N SER A 178 -4.96 2.88 -6.20
CA SER A 178 -4.50 4.17 -6.68
C SER A 178 -3.07 4.13 -7.20
N GLU A 179 -2.71 5.17 -7.94
CA GLU A 179 -1.32 5.54 -8.22
C GLU A 179 -1.04 6.90 -7.58
N ILE A 180 0.24 7.24 -7.45
CA ILE A 180 0.63 8.59 -7.03
C ILE A 180 0.82 9.46 -8.26
N GLU A 181 0.07 10.55 -8.36
CA GLU A 181 0.22 11.58 -9.38
C GLU A 181 0.20 12.95 -8.70
N ASN A 182 1.17 13.81 -9.03
CA ASN A 182 1.25 15.20 -8.52
C ASN A 182 1.11 15.34 -6.99
N GLY A 183 1.71 14.42 -6.23
CA GLY A 183 1.71 14.50 -4.76
C GLY A 183 0.46 13.91 -4.09
N ALA A 184 -0.44 13.29 -4.86
CA ALA A 184 -1.72 12.78 -4.37
C ALA A 184 -2.04 11.39 -4.92
N PHE A 185 -2.96 10.70 -4.24
CA PHE A 185 -3.51 9.43 -4.74
C PHE A 185 -4.54 9.70 -5.82
N LYS A 186 -4.23 9.25 -7.03
CA LYS A 186 -5.19 9.16 -8.13
C LYS A 186 -5.85 7.80 -8.09
N LYS A 187 -7.14 7.79 -7.76
CA LYS A 187 -7.96 6.58 -7.75
C LYS A 187 -7.99 5.97 -9.15
N ILE A 188 -7.69 4.68 -9.22
CA ILE A 188 -7.74 3.86 -10.42
C ILE A 188 -9.02 3.01 -10.43
N GLN A 189 -9.33 2.36 -9.30
CA GLN A 189 -10.47 1.46 -9.20
C GLN A 189 -10.92 1.33 -7.73
N SER A 190 -12.23 1.34 -7.46
CA SER A 190 -12.76 1.01 -6.14
C SER A 190 -12.52 -0.46 -5.82
N LEU A 191 -12.09 -0.75 -4.59
CA LEU A 191 -11.84 -2.11 -4.10
C LEU A 191 -12.93 -2.58 -3.15
N TYR A 192 -13.34 -1.71 -2.22
CA TYR A 192 -14.36 -1.99 -1.23
C TYR A 192 -15.08 -0.69 -0.89
N ASN A 193 -16.41 -0.72 -0.79
CA ASN A 193 -17.25 0.48 -0.59
C ASN A 193 -17.30 0.97 0.87
N LYS A 194 -16.26 0.66 1.64
CA LYS A 194 -16.13 1.00 3.07
C LYS A 194 -14.68 1.26 3.42
N GLU A 195 -14.51 2.02 4.50
CA GLU A 195 -13.24 2.12 5.18
C GLU A 195 -12.81 0.75 5.73
N ILE A 196 -11.53 0.46 5.57
CA ILE A 196 -10.84 -0.63 6.24
C ILE A 196 -9.80 -0.03 7.17
N HIS A 197 -10.01 -0.24 8.47
CA HIS A 197 -9.04 0.09 9.49
C HIS A 197 -8.12 -1.11 9.73
N THR A 198 -6.86 -0.81 9.97
CA THR A 198 -5.92 -1.80 10.47
C THR A 198 -4.84 -1.09 11.27
N ILE A 199 -4.73 -1.42 12.56
CA ILE A 199 -3.75 -0.80 13.45
C ILE A 199 -2.33 -1.12 12.95
N ILE A 200 -2.11 -2.36 12.49
CA ILE A 200 -0.89 -2.82 11.86
C ILE A 200 -1.29 -3.81 10.75
N PRO A 201 -1.21 -3.42 9.46
CA PRO A 201 -1.41 -4.37 8.38
C PRO A 201 -0.38 -5.50 8.49
N ARG A 202 -0.88 -6.73 8.57
CA ARG A 202 -0.02 -7.92 8.55
C ARG A 202 0.01 -8.43 7.13
N ILE A 203 1.22 -8.50 6.57
CA ILE A 203 1.43 -8.91 5.18
C ILE A 203 2.11 -10.27 5.19
N LEU A 204 1.49 -11.24 4.52
CA LEU A 204 2.07 -12.53 4.20
C LEU A 204 2.39 -12.55 2.72
N ASN A 205 3.67 -12.54 2.38
CA ASN A 205 4.11 -12.69 1.00
C ASN A 205 4.32 -14.17 0.67
N SER A 206 3.93 -14.55 -0.53
CA SER A 206 4.28 -15.81 -1.20
C SER A 206 4.85 -15.47 -2.57
N ASP A 207 5.39 -16.46 -3.28
CA ASP A 207 6.07 -16.24 -4.57
C ASP A 207 5.18 -15.53 -5.60
N ASN A 208 3.87 -15.75 -5.55
CA ASN A 208 2.92 -15.23 -6.54
C ASN A 208 1.85 -14.29 -5.97
N SER A 209 1.62 -14.28 -4.66
CA SER A 209 0.59 -13.44 -4.06
C SER A 209 0.97 -12.88 -2.69
N SER A 210 0.36 -11.75 -2.36
CA SER A 210 0.45 -11.14 -1.04
C SER A 210 -0.92 -11.14 -0.38
N LYS A 211 -0.99 -11.64 0.87
CA LYS A 211 -2.17 -11.55 1.72
C LYS A 211 -2.01 -10.43 2.73
N ILE A 212 -2.97 -9.50 2.78
CA ILE A 212 -2.94 -8.29 3.62
C ILE A 212 -4.11 -8.32 4.57
N PHE A 213 -3.83 -8.57 5.84
CA PHE A 213 -4.84 -8.75 6.87
C PHE A 213 -5.27 -7.41 7.45
N PHE A 214 -6.58 -7.27 7.60
CA PHE A 214 -7.19 -6.12 8.24
C PHE A 214 -8.07 -6.55 9.41
N ASN A 215 -8.01 -5.75 10.47
CA ASN A 215 -8.74 -5.95 11.71
C ASN A 215 -9.60 -4.70 11.90
N ASP A 216 -10.90 -4.81 11.64
CA ASP A 216 -11.92 -3.74 11.59
C ASP A 216 -12.22 -3.15 10.22
N TYR A 217 -13.28 -3.68 9.60
CA TYR A 217 -14.20 -2.83 8.81
C TYR A 217 -15.52 -2.73 9.57
N THR A 218 -16.14 -1.55 9.59
CA THR A 218 -17.44 -1.38 10.26
C THR A 218 -18.58 -1.68 9.28
N VAL A 219 -19.43 -2.65 9.61
CA VAL A 219 -20.72 -2.85 8.93
C VAL A 219 -21.83 -2.76 9.96
N LYS A 220 -22.67 -1.72 9.86
CA LYS A 220 -23.83 -1.53 10.75
C LYS A 220 -23.46 -1.60 12.24
N GLY A 221 -22.29 -1.09 12.63
CA GLY A 221 -21.80 -1.10 14.03
C GLY A 221 -21.06 -2.36 14.47
N LEU A 222 -20.95 -3.40 13.63
CA LEU A 222 -20.16 -4.60 13.91
C LEU A 222 -18.77 -4.53 13.28
N LYS A 223 -17.78 -4.99 14.05
CA LYS A 223 -16.37 -5.05 13.71
C LYS A 223 -16.06 -6.31 12.90
N GLY A 224 -15.88 -6.15 11.58
CA GLY A 224 -15.55 -7.22 10.65
C GLY A 224 -14.05 -7.48 10.53
N LYS A 225 -13.66 -8.71 10.16
CA LYS A 225 -12.27 -9.13 9.94
C LYS A 225 -12.10 -9.76 8.57
N GLY A 226 -10.90 -9.68 8.02
CA GLY A 226 -10.63 -10.23 6.70
C GLY A 226 -9.21 -10.00 6.21
N TYR A 227 -9.00 -10.30 4.94
CA TYR A 227 -7.76 -9.99 4.24
C TYR A 227 -7.99 -9.74 2.76
N PHE A 228 -7.08 -9.00 2.14
CA PHE A 228 -6.94 -8.95 0.69
C PHE A 228 -5.95 -10.00 0.24
N GLU A 229 -6.21 -10.67 -0.86
CA GLU A 229 -5.17 -11.37 -1.63
C GLU A 229 -4.94 -10.63 -2.93
N VAL A 230 -3.69 -10.23 -3.16
CA VAL A 230 -3.24 -9.58 -4.39
C VAL A 230 -2.35 -10.55 -5.14
N ASP A 231 -2.82 -11.02 -6.30
CA ASP A 231 -2.07 -11.82 -7.26
C ASP A 231 -2.11 -11.11 -8.62
N LYS A 232 -1.02 -10.39 -8.94
CA LYS A 232 -0.89 -9.58 -10.16
C LYS A 232 -2.07 -8.59 -10.29
N ASN A 233 -2.96 -8.80 -11.26
CA ASN A 233 -4.17 -8.00 -11.45
C ASN A 233 -5.43 -8.58 -10.81
N ASN A 234 -5.37 -9.75 -10.20
CA ASN A 234 -6.48 -10.34 -9.48
C ASN A 234 -6.39 -9.92 -8.02
N ILE A 235 -7.46 -9.30 -7.52
CA ILE A 235 -7.56 -8.92 -6.12
C ILE A 235 -8.83 -9.55 -5.55
N THR A 236 -8.68 -10.38 -4.52
CA THR A 236 -9.82 -10.98 -3.83
C THR A 236 -9.92 -10.42 -2.43
N VAL A 237 -11.10 -9.92 -2.09
CA VAL A 237 -11.45 -9.46 -0.74
C VAL A 237 -12.09 -10.63 0.01
N PHE A 238 -11.43 -11.09 1.06
CA PHE A 238 -11.94 -12.14 1.94
C PHE A 238 -12.50 -11.51 3.21
N THR A 239 -13.76 -11.76 3.50
CA THR A 239 -14.45 -11.31 4.72
C THR A 239 -14.94 -12.50 5.52
N VAL A 240 -15.02 -12.35 6.84
CA VAL A 240 -15.64 -13.36 7.70
C VAL A 240 -17.14 -13.10 7.83
N GLU A 241 -17.91 -14.19 7.90
CA GLU A 241 -19.35 -14.20 8.20
C GLU A 241 -19.67 -13.74 9.62
#